data_AF-A0A8T2HVZ5-F1
#
_entry.id   AF-A0A8T2HVZ5-F1
#
_cell.length_a   1.000
_cell.length_b   1.000
_cell.length_c   1.000
_cell.angle_alpha   90.00
_cell.angle_beta   90.00
_cell.angle_gamma   90.00
#
_symmetry.space_group_name_H-M   'P 1'
#
loop_
_entity.id
_entity.type
_entity.pdbx_description
1 polymer ?
#
loop_
_entity_poly.entity_id
_entity_poly.type
_entity_poly.pdbx_seq_one_letter_code
_entity_poly.pdbx_strand_id
1 'polypeptide(L)'
;MTNLVYLAHHTTAPPATAKVIIRLFGRGSLLFSRHQERGIFLVASRLGIGPQCLVEFGNGRIEQFLPGAAVTATSIRQPDIAAAVATALSDFHVTMFTALPLIREKSGDEGVQGASPRSSDTGLEDALWERLRGWLAAATAEAPEDVVELGLSEAEAEIEAMEEAAERNWGPAWLALTHNDLQYGNLLVDIKEKEERDGDLGNEVGGKEEIDTAADVAVAPRTTTATLIDYEYCTVGDIAFDIANHFCEYAADYHQAEDGMLNWDRLPTATEQAFFCRAYIESLFEKHPTSLLAMKLRASCGMSPTKLQKTQQASKEINGLPSPCESSNFLSTLTSMLVDRARAYMPLSHLKWGLWGIIQNTFSEVEFDYMEYARKRLQQYNATKELLLGNL
;
A
#
# COMPACT_ATOMS: atom_id res chain seq x y z
N MET A 1 5.77 -0.19 -18.82
CA MET A 1 5.52 -1.46 -18.09
C MET A 1 6.75 -2.34 -18.22
N THR A 2 7.15 -2.99 -17.13
CA THR A 2 8.47 -3.62 -16.92
C THR A 2 8.49 -5.14 -17.14
N ASN A 3 7.32 -5.76 -17.33
CA ASN A 3 7.15 -7.22 -17.46
C ASN A 3 6.15 -7.57 -18.58
N LEU A 4 6.34 -8.72 -19.23
CA LEU A 4 5.31 -9.36 -20.06
C LEU A 4 4.66 -10.48 -19.26
N VAL A 5 3.32 -10.52 -19.27
CA VAL A 5 2.52 -11.48 -18.49
C VAL A 5 1.65 -12.31 -19.44
N TYR A 6 1.77 -13.63 -19.36
CA TYR A 6 0.98 -14.57 -20.15
C TYR A 6 0.19 -15.50 -19.23
N LEU A 7 -1.08 -15.72 -19.53
CA LEU A 7 -1.88 -16.79 -18.93
C LEU A 7 -1.74 -18.05 -19.78
N ALA A 8 -1.16 -19.10 -19.21
CA ALA A 8 -1.11 -20.42 -19.83
C ALA A 8 -2.21 -21.32 -19.25
N HIS A 9 -2.90 -22.06 -20.12
CA HIS A 9 -3.98 -22.96 -19.76
C HIS A 9 -3.72 -24.37 -20.32
N HIS A 10 -3.67 -25.36 -19.43
CA HIS A 10 -3.59 -26.77 -19.79
C HIS A 10 -5.00 -27.38 -19.86
N THR A 11 -5.43 -27.79 -21.05
CA THR A 11 -6.83 -28.13 -21.35
C THR A 11 -7.36 -29.40 -20.68
N THR A 12 -6.48 -30.27 -20.18
CA THR A 12 -6.85 -31.56 -19.57
C THR A 12 -6.47 -31.69 -18.11
N ALA A 13 -5.84 -30.66 -17.52
CA ALA A 13 -5.49 -30.67 -16.10
C ALA A 13 -6.73 -30.33 -15.23
N PRO A 14 -6.76 -30.75 -13.95
CA PRO A 14 -7.81 -30.34 -13.02
C PRO A 14 -7.93 -28.80 -12.95
N PRO A 15 -9.15 -28.23 -12.80
CA PRO A 15 -9.35 -26.77 -12.83
C PRO A 15 -8.43 -25.98 -11.88
N ALA A 16 -8.15 -26.54 -10.69
CA ALA A 16 -7.28 -25.92 -9.68
C ALA A 16 -5.81 -25.78 -10.10
N THR A 17 -5.34 -26.56 -11.08
CA THR A 17 -3.95 -26.55 -11.56
C THR A 17 -3.85 -26.33 -13.08
N ALA A 18 -4.99 -26.10 -13.74
CA ALA A 18 -5.05 -25.93 -15.18
C ALA A 18 -4.44 -24.61 -15.66
N LYS A 19 -4.37 -23.59 -14.79
CA LYS A 19 -3.91 -22.25 -15.15
C LYS A 19 -2.66 -21.86 -14.38
N VAL A 20 -1.70 -21.25 -15.09
CA VAL A 20 -0.50 -20.64 -14.52
C VAL A 20 -0.22 -19.30 -15.19
N ILE A 21 0.46 -18.41 -14.48
CA ILE A 21 0.97 -17.16 -15.03
C ILE A 21 2.44 -17.34 -15.37
N ILE A 22 2.83 -16.96 -16.59
CA ILE A 22 4.22 -16.89 -17.03
C ILE A 22 4.59 -15.41 -17.10
N ARG A 23 5.55 -14.99 -16.29
CA ARG A 23 6.06 -13.62 -16.26
C ARG A 23 7.46 -13.59 -16.84
N LEU A 24 7.67 -12.79 -17.87
CA LEU A 24 8.99 -12.51 -18.44
C LEU A 24 9.44 -11.13 -17.97
N PHE A 25 10.63 -11.07 -17.38
CA PHE A 25 11.22 -9.83 -16.88
C PHE A 25 11.80 -9.03 -18.04
N GLY A 26 11.44 -7.75 -18.11
CA GLY A 26 12.14 -6.76 -18.92
C GLY A 26 13.49 -6.39 -18.30
N ARG A 27 14.26 -5.52 -18.97
CA ARG A 27 15.49 -4.96 -18.38
C ARG A 27 15.13 -4.24 -17.07
N GLY A 28 15.92 -4.46 -16.01
CA GLY A 28 15.78 -3.71 -14.77
C GLY A 28 15.93 -2.21 -15.06
N SER A 29 15.15 -1.38 -14.38
CA SER A 29 15.17 0.07 -14.55
C SER A 29 15.94 0.76 -13.43
N LEU A 30 16.25 2.04 -13.61
CA LEU A 30 16.80 2.91 -12.57
C LEU A 30 15.88 3.06 -11.35
N LEU A 31 14.63 2.58 -11.42
CA LEU A 31 13.58 2.88 -10.47
C LEU A 31 13.47 1.86 -9.33
N PHE A 32 13.92 0.61 -9.53
CA PHE A 32 13.86 -0.44 -8.50
C PHE A 32 14.87 -1.58 -8.74
N SER A 33 15.18 -2.33 -7.66
CA SER A 33 16.07 -3.50 -7.74
C SER A 33 15.27 -4.78 -8.01
N ARG A 34 15.64 -5.49 -9.09
CA ARG A 34 15.10 -6.82 -9.42
C ARG A 34 15.47 -7.88 -8.38
N HIS A 35 16.66 -7.76 -7.79
CA HIS A 35 17.10 -8.66 -6.73
C HIS A 35 16.21 -8.51 -5.49
N GLN A 36 15.89 -7.27 -5.12
CA GLN A 36 14.97 -6.97 -4.03
C GLN A 36 13.54 -7.44 -4.32
N GLU A 37 12.97 -7.09 -5.49
CA GLU A 37 11.64 -7.54 -5.90
C GLU A 37 11.53 -9.07 -5.82
N ARG A 38 12.52 -9.78 -6.39
CA ARG A 38 12.58 -11.24 -6.36
C ARG A 38 12.59 -11.78 -4.93
N GLY A 39 13.43 -11.22 -4.05
CA GLY A 39 13.50 -11.64 -2.65
C GLY A 39 12.16 -11.48 -1.92
N ILE A 40 11.51 -10.34 -2.13
CA ILE A 40 10.19 -10.03 -1.55
C ILE A 40 9.13 -10.98 -2.11
N PHE A 41 9.09 -11.19 -3.42
CA PHE A 41 8.15 -12.11 -4.07
C PHE A 41 8.28 -13.54 -3.55
N LEU A 42 9.51 -14.08 -3.46
CA LEU A 42 9.73 -15.44 -2.98
C LEU A 42 9.34 -15.62 -1.51
N VAL A 43 9.54 -14.60 -0.69
CA VAL A 43 9.11 -14.61 0.72
C VAL A 43 7.60 -14.50 0.84
N ALA A 44 6.95 -13.60 0.10
CA ALA A 44 5.48 -13.49 0.05
C ALA A 44 4.83 -14.81 -0.40
N SER A 45 5.40 -15.44 -1.43
CA SER A 45 5.00 -16.76 -1.91
C SER A 45 5.14 -17.83 -0.81
N ARG A 46 6.25 -17.84 -0.06
CA ARG A 46 6.49 -18.83 1.00
C ARG A 46 5.55 -18.64 2.19
N LEU A 47 5.19 -17.39 2.50
CA LEU A 47 4.30 -17.04 3.60
C LEU A 47 2.82 -17.17 3.24
N GLY A 48 2.49 -17.39 1.96
CA GLY A 48 1.13 -17.60 1.49
C GLY A 48 0.28 -16.32 1.42
N ILE A 49 0.92 -15.15 1.40
CA ILE A 49 0.26 -13.83 1.29
C ILE A 49 0.29 -13.26 -0.14
N GLY A 50 0.82 -14.04 -1.08
CA GLY A 50 0.92 -13.72 -2.51
C GLY A 50 0.89 -14.98 -3.37
N PRO A 51 1.00 -14.85 -4.71
CA PRO A 51 1.03 -15.98 -5.62
C PRO A 51 2.18 -16.95 -5.30
N GLN A 52 1.94 -18.26 -5.39
CA GLN A 52 3.02 -19.22 -5.26
C GLN A 52 3.99 -19.15 -6.45
N CYS A 53 5.29 -19.07 -6.16
CA CYS A 53 6.34 -19.30 -7.15
C CYS A 53 6.43 -20.79 -7.45
N LEU A 54 6.11 -21.18 -8.70
CA LEU A 54 6.17 -22.58 -9.12
C LEU A 54 7.54 -22.93 -9.68
N VAL A 55 8.09 -22.06 -10.54
CA VAL A 55 9.38 -22.25 -11.21
C VAL A 55 10.05 -20.90 -11.46
N GLU A 56 11.36 -20.81 -11.23
CA GLU A 56 12.20 -19.72 -11.74
C GLU A 56 13.04 -20.21 -12.93
N PHE A 57 13.23 -19.36 -13.94
CA PHE A 57 14.09 -19.64 -15.08
C PHE A 57 14.77 -18.34 -15.54
N GLY A 58 15.74 -18.44 -16.46
CA GLY A 58 16.66 -17.37 -16.85
C GLY A 58 16.12 -15.93 -16.73
N ASN A 59 15.16 -15.56 -17.58
CA ASN A 59 14.58 -14.21 -17.63
C ASN A 59 13.11 -14.15 -17.16
N GLY A 60 12.67 -15.05 -16.28
CA GLY A 60 11.27 -15.08 -15.89
C GLY A 60 10.92 -16.07 -14.79
N ARG A 61 9.63 -16.13 -14.49
CA ARG A 61 9.06 -17.07 -13.51
C ARG A 61 7.71 -17.59 -13.96
N ILE A 62 7.37 -18.79 -13.48
CA ILE A 62 6.01 -19.34 -13.52
C ILE A 62 5.44 -19.22 -12.12
N GLU A 63 4.31 -18.54 -12.00
CA GLU A 63 3.60 -18.30 -10.75
C GLU A 63 2.17 -18.88 -10.81
N GLN A 64 1.62 -19.17 -9.63
CA GLN A 64 0.25 -19.62 -9.47
C GLN A 64 -0.72 -18.61 -10.08
N PHE A 65 -1.68 -19.10 -10.86
CA PHE A 65 -2.84 -18.30 -11.23
C PHE A 65 -3.77 -18.18 -10.02
N LEU A 66 -4.00 -16.96 -9.55
CA LEU A 66 -4.97 -16.70 -8.50
C LEU A 66 -6.36 -16.51 -9.12
N PRO A 67 -7.35 -17.36 -8.77
CA PRO A 67 -8.73 -17.12 -9.17
C PRO A 67 -9.27 -15.92 -8.39
N GLY A 68 -9.78 -14.92 -9.09
CA GLY A 68 -10.31 -13.69 -8.49
C GLY A 68 -10.58 -12.63 -9.55
N ALA A 69 -11.29 -11.58 -9.16
CA ALA A 69 -11.50 -10.41 -10.01
C ALA A 69 -10.42 -9.36 -9.72
N ALA A 70 -9.86 -8.75 -10.76
CA ALA A 70 -9.06 -7.55 -10.61
C ALA A 70 -9.97 -6.42 -10.08
N VAL A 71 -9.45 -5.63 -9.15
CA VAL A 71 -10.12 -4.40 -8.73
C VAL A 71 -10.08 -3.39 -9.89
N THR A 72 -11.11 -2.57 -10.00
CA THR A 72 -11.23 -1.52 -11.02
C THR A 72 -11.17 -0.14 -10.35
N ALA A 73 -10.94 0.91 -11.14
CA ALA A 73 -11.02 2.30 -10.70
C ALA A 73 -12.35 2.62 -9.98
N THR A 74 -13.45 1.99 -10.42
CA THR A 74 -14.77 2.17 -9.80
C THR A 74 -15.00 1.31 -8.56
N SER A 75 -14.41 0.11 -8.50
CA SER A 75 -14.69 -0.85 -7.43
C SER A 75 -13.75 -0.71 -6.24
N ILE A 76 -12.60 -0.05 -6.38
CA ILE A 76 -11.61 0.16 -5.30
C ILE A 76 -12.22 0.81 -4.04
N ARG A 77 -13.26 1.62 -4.21
CA ARG A 77 -13.98 2.34 -3.14
C ARG A 77 -15.14 1.56 -2.51
N GLN A 78 -15.49 0.39 -3.04
CA GLN A 78 -16.62 -0.37 -2.47
C GLN A 78 -16.27 -0.80 -1.05
N PRO A 79 -17.15 -0.62 -0.05
CA PRO A 79 -16.79 -0.81 1.35
C PRO A 79 -16.22 -2.20 1.69
N ASP A 80 -16.74 -3.26 1.06
CA ASP A 80 -16.26 -4.63 1.26
C ASP A 80 -14.86 -4.84 0.67
N ILE A 81 -14.59 -4.29 -0.52
CA ILE A 81 -13.28 -4.30 -1.16
C ILE A 81 -12.28 -3.45 -0.35
N ALA A 82 -12.66 -2.23 0.03
CA ALA A 82 -11.81 -1.33 0.81
C ALA A 82 -11.42 -1.95 2.16
N ALA A 83 -12.36 -2.59 2.86
CA ALA A 83 -12.08 -3.31 4.11
C ALA A 83 -11.16 -4.52 3.88
N ALA A 84 -11.38 -5.29 2.81
CA ALA A 84 -10.53 -6.43 2.46
C ALA A 84 -9.09 -6.00 2.12
N VAL A 85 -8.92 -4.88 1.39
CA VAL A 85 -7.62 -4.30 1.05
C VAL A 85 -6.93 -3.77 2.29
N ALA A 86 -7.62 -3.02 3.16
CA ALA A 86 -7.07 -2.54 4.42
C ALA A 86 -6.59 -3.70 5.32
N THR A 87 -7.37 -4.77 5.37
CA THR A 87 -7.04 -6.02 6.09
C THR A 87 -5.80 -6.69 5.51
N ALA A 88 -5.74 -6.88 4.19
CA ALA A 88 -4.58 -7.47 3.50
C ALA A 88 -3.32 -6.62 3.65
N LEU A 89 -3.45 -5.29 3.59
CA LEU A 89 -2.34 -4.35 3.75
C LEU A 89 -1.74 -4.38 5.17
N SER A 90 -2.59 -4.39 6.20
CA SER A 90 -2.10 -4.52 7.60
C SER A 90 -1.35 -5.82 7.84
N ASP A 91 -1.82 -6.90 7.23
CA ASP A 91 -1.18 -8.21 7.30
C ASP A 91 0.16 -8.22 6.56
N PHE A 92 0.19 -7.68 5.33
CA PHE A 92 1.41 -7.54 4.53
C PHE A 92 2.47 -6.73 5.27
N HIS A 93 2.11 -5.55 5.80
CA HIS A 93 2.99 -4.65 6.53
C HIS A 93 3.73 -5.35 7.66
N VAL A 94 3.04 -6.13 8.49
CA VAL A 94 3.66 -6.81 9.64
C VAL A 94 4.40 -8.08 9.22
N THR A 95 3.74 -8.92 8.42
CA THR A 95 4.24 -10.25 8.05
C THR A 95 5.55 -10.13 7.28
N MET A 96 5.60 -9.23 6.30
CA MET A 96 6.80 -9.03 5.49
C MET A 96 7.90 -8.28 6.22
N PHE A 97 7.57 -7.33 7.09
CA PHE A 97 8.56 -6.66 7.94
C PHE A 97 9.24 -7.65 8.89
N THR A 98 8.46 -8.57 9.48
CA THR A 98 9.00 -9.63 10.34
C THR A 98 9.91 -10.58 9.55
N ALA A 99 9.66 -10.76 8.25
CA ALA A 99 10.43 -11.60 7.37
C ALA A 99 11.64 -10.91 6.70
N LEU A 100 11.98 -9.66 7.06
CA LEU A 100 13.11 -8.92 6.49
C LEU A 100 14.44 -9.70 6.45
N PRO A 101 14.83 -10.48 7.50
CA PRO A 101 16.04 -11.30 7.42
C PRO A 101 16.02 -12.33 6.29
N LEU A 102 14.87 -12.96 6.04
CA LEU A 102 14.68 -13.92 4.94
C LEU A 102 14.67 -13.21 3.58
N ILE A 103 14.08 -12.02 3.51
CA ILE A 103 14.09 -11.20 2.29
C ILE A 103 15.53 -10.86 1.93
N ARG A 104 16.33 -10.36 2.88
CA ARG A 104 17.76 -10.06 2.67
C ARG A 104 18.54 -11.27 2.16
N GLU A 105 18.33 -12.45 2.76
CA GLU A 105 18.93 -13.70 2.29
C GLU A 105 18.54 -14.02 0.83
N LYS A 106 17.26 -13.85 0.47
CA LYS A 106 16.76 -14.14 -0.88
C LYS A 106 17.12 -13.10 -1.93
N SER A 107 17.32 -11.85 -1.53
CA SER A 107 17.77 -10.75 -2.38
C SER A 107 19.27 -10.83 -2.70
N GLY A 108 20.08 -11.47 -1.85
CA GLY A 108 21.54 -11.51 -2.00
C GLY A 108 22.22 -10.27 -1.41
N ASP A 109 23.50 -10.06 -1.74
CA ASP A 109 24.39 -9.04 -1.14
C ASP A 109 23.92 -7.58 -1.33
N GLU A 110 22.93 -7.30 -2.18
CA GLU A 110 22.38 -5.95 -2.37
C GLU A 110 21.43 -5.48 -1.24
N GLY A 111 21.09 -6.36 -0.30
CA GLY A 111 20.24 -6.02 0.85
C GLY A 111 18.82 -5.58 0.47
N VAL A 112 18.10 -5.02 1.45
CA VAL A 112 16.79 -4.38 1.27
C VAL A 112 17.04 -2.86 1.34
N GLN A 113 16.60 -2.08 0.34
CA GLN A 113 16.70 -0.62 0.39
C GLN A 113 16.06 -0.09 1.68
N GLY A 114 16.80 0.76 2.41
CA GLY A 114 16.55 1.14 3.81
C GLY A 114 17.71 0.83 4.78
N ALA A 115 18.82 0.27 4.29
CA ALA A 115 20.09 0.16 5.02
C ALA A 115 21.01 1.35 4.66
N SER A 116 20.94 2.42 5.44
CA SER A 116 21.88 3.55 5.36
C SER A 116 23.11 3.28 6.24
N PRO A 117 24.31 3.80 5.89
CA PRO A 117 25.46 3.81 6.80
C PRO A 117 25.28 4.75 8.01
N ARG A 118 24.23 5.57 8.04
CA ARG A 118 23.87 6.42 9.18
C ARG A 118 22.99 5.59 10.13
N SER A 119 23.40 5.49 11.39
CA SER A 119 23.04 4.40 12.31
C SER A 119 21.75 4.62 13.10
N SER A 120 21.04 3.51 13.41
CA SER A 120 20.26 3.36 14.65
C SER A 120 20.27 1.89 15.12
N ASP A 121 19.89 1.62 16.39
CA ASP A 121 19.98 0.33 17.11
C ASP A 121 19.32 -0.90 16.43
N THR A 122 18.62 -0.72 15.30
CA THR A 122 18.07 -1.81 14.46
C THR A 122 18.64 -1.85 13.03
N GLY A 123 19.35 -0.79 12.60
CA GLY A 123 19.92 -0.64 11.26
C GLY A 123 18.91 -0.51 10.12
N LEU A 124 17.69 -0.03 10.39
CA LEU A 124 16.61 0.15 9.41
C LEU A 124 16.04 1.57 9.46
N GLU A 125 15.95 2.23 8.31
CA GLU A 125 15.39 3.58 8.14
C GLU A 125 14.26 3.60 7.10
N ASP A 126 13.49 4.68 7.06
CA ASP A 126 12.48 4.91 6.02
C ASP A 126 13.17 5.18 4.68
N ALA A 127 12.98 4.26 3.72
CA ALA A 127 13.63 4.37 2.41
C ALA A 127 12.93 5.34 1.45
N LEU A 128 11.77 5.90 1.81
CA LEU A 128 11.01 6.80 0.95
C LEU A 128 11.83 8.05 0.56
N TRP A 129 12.47 8.68 1.54
CA TRP A 129 13.18 9.95 1.32
C TRP A 129 14.38 9.79 0.40
N GLU A 130 15.20 8.76 0.63
CA GLU A 130 16.31 8.42 -0.26
C GLU A 130 15.84 8.04 -1.67
N ARG A 131 14.68 7.39 -1.78
CA ARG A 131 14.07 7.11 -3.08
C ARG A 131 13.63 8.38 -3.80
N LEU A 132 12.98 9.32 -3.12
CA LEU A 132 12.58 10.59 -3.70
C LEU A 132 13.80 11.37 -4.20
N ARG A 133 14.86 11.46 -3.39
CA ARG A 133 16.14 12.08 -3.78
C ARG A 133 16.77 11.38 -5.00
N GLY A 134 16.84 10.05 -4.96
CA GLY A 134 17.41 9.25 -6.05
C GLY A 134 16.64 9.40 -7.36
N TRP A 135 15.31 9.42 -7.30
CA TRP A 135 14.47 9.61 -8.49
C TRP A 135 14.53 11.06 -8.99
N LEU A 136 14.63 12.06 -8.12
CA LEU A 136 14.86 13.45 -8.54
C LEU A 136 16.20 13.61 -9.25
N ALA A 137 17.26 13.01 -8.70
CA ALA A 137 18.58 13.01 -9.33
C ALA A 137 18.56 12.31 -10.69
N ALA A 138 17.88 11.17 -10.81
CA ALA A 138 17.71 10.46 -12.08
C ALA A 138 16.91 11.29 -13.10
N ALA A 139 15.77 11.87 -12.70
CA ALA A 139 14.99 12.75 -13.57
C ALA A 139 15.80 13.95 -14.05
N THR A 140 16.60 14.55 -13.17
CA THR A 140 17.46 15.71 -13.49
C THR A 140 18.57 15.33 -14.47
N ALA A 141 19.15 14.13 -14.32
CA ALA A 141 20.19 13.64 -15.21
C ALA A 141 19.67 13.32 -16.62
N GLU A 142 18.47 12.74 -16.70
CA GLU A 142 17.90 12.21 -17.95
C GLU A 142 17.04 13.22 -18.70
N ALA A 143 16.39 14.15 -17.99
CA ALA A 143 15.45 15.12 -18.55
C ALA A 143 15.51 16.48 -17.81
N PRO A 144 16.67 17.17 -17.82
CA PRO A 144 16.85 18.41 -17.06
C PRO A 144 15.90 19.54 -17.50
N GLU A 145 15.57 19.63 -18.79
CA GLU A 145 14.64 20.64 -19.31
C GLU A 145 13.22 20.42 -18.76
N ASP A 146 12.74 19.17 -18.75
CA ASP A 146 11.42 18.81 -18.21
C ASP A 146 11.33 19.05 -16.70
N VAL A 147 12.40 18.76 -15.95
CA VAL A 147 12.47 19.05 -14.50
C VAL A 147 12.31 20.55 -14.23
N VAL A 148 12.92 21.41 -15.04
CA VAL A 148 12.77 22.86 -14.92
C VAL A 148 11.36 23.31 -15.35
N GLU A 149 10.86 22.82 -16.48
CA GLU A 149 9.52 23.17 -16.99
C GLU A 149 8.41 22.81 -15.99
N LEU A 150 8.54 21.66 -15.34
CA LEU A 150 7.56 21.14 -14.38
C LEU A 150 7.72 21.73 -12.97
N GLY A 151 8.62 22.71 -12.79
CA GLY A 151 8.76 23.48 -11.56
C GLY A 151 9.44 22.72 -10.42
N LEU A 152 10.32 21.78 -10.73
CA LEU A 152 11.04 20.96 -9.74
C LEU A 152 12.43 21.50 -9.38
N SER A 153 12.76 22.74 -9.75
CA SER A 153 14.09 23.33 -9.49
C SER A 153 14.47 23.39 -8.00
N GLU A 154 13.48 23.52 -7.12
CA GLU A 154 13.68 23.58 -5.66
C GLU A 154 13.31 22.25 -4.97
N ALA A 155 12.99 21.19 -5.73
CA ALA A 155 12.42 19.96 -5.19
C ALA A 155 13.36 19.25 -4.19
N GLU A 156 14.67 19.39 -4.32
CA GLU A 156 15.63 18.83 -3.35
C GLU A 156 15.48 19.47 -1.97
N ALA A 157 15.41 20.80 -1.90
CA ALA A 157 15.16 21.53 -0.67
C ALA A 157 13.74 21.28 -0.12
N GLU A 158 12.76 21.12 -1.01
CA GLU A 158 11.40 20.76 -0.60
C GLU A 158 11.33 19.36 0.03
N ILE A 159 12.05 18.37 -0.52
CA ILE A 159 12.14 17.02 0.06
C ILE A 159 12.77 17.08 1.45
N GLU A 160 13.86 17.84 1.64
CA GLU A 160 14.50 18.01 2.95
C GLU A 160 13.54 18.64 3.97
N ALA A 161 12.87 19.74 3.60
CA ALA A 161 11.89 20.39 4.45
C ALA A 161 10.69 19.49 4.79
N MET A 162 10.24 18.65 3.85
CA MET A 162 9.16 17.68 4.06
C MET A 162 9.56 16.56 5.01
N GLU A 163 10.79 16.04 4.90
CA GLU A 163 11.30 15.02 5.83
C GLU A 163 11.39 15.56 7.26
N GLU A 164 11.91 16.79 7.42
CA GLU A 164 11.94 17.47 8.71
C GLU A 164 10.53 17.75 9.26
N ALA A 165 9.61 18.19 8.41
CA ALA A 165 8.22 18.43 8.79
C ALA A 165 7.51 17.15 9.22
N ALA A 166 7.78 16.02 8.54
CA ALA A 166 7.23 14.72 8.88
C ALA A 166 7.64 14.30 10.31
N GLU A 167 8.93 14.35 10.63
CA GLU A 167 9.44 14.03 11.96
C GLU A 167 8.91 15.00 13.01
N ARG A 168 8.89 16.31 12.71
CA ARG A 168 8.42 17.35 13.63
C ARG A 168 6.93 17.22 13.97
N ASN A 169 6.08 16.97 12.97
CA ASN A 169 4.62 17.00 13.12
C ASN A 169 4.05 15.64 13.56
N TRP A 170 4.66 14.54 13.11
CA TRP A 170 4.10 13.19 13.28
C TRP A 170 5.00 12.25 14.08
N GLY A 171 6.21 12.70 14.43
CA GLY A 171 7.22 11.89 15.11
C GLY A 171 7.74 10.75 14.23
N PRO A 172 8.43 9.77 14.85
CA PRO A 172 9.15 8.75 14.11
C PRO A 172 8.22 7.90 13.26
N ALA A 173 8.76 7.41 12.14
CA ALA A 173 8.02 6.57 11.20
C ALA A 173 7.44 5.32 11.86
N TRP A 174 6.18 5.03 11.51
CA TRP A 174 5.53 3.76 11.81
C TRP A 174 5.99 2.72 10.79
N LEU A 175 7.26 2.29 10.94
CA LEU A 175 7.94 1.43 9.97
C LEU A 175 7.26 0.07 9.79
N ALA A 176 7.12 -0.31 8.52
CA ALA A 176 6.74 -1.63 8.02
C ALA A 176 7.48 -1.93 6.71
N LEU A 177 7.29 -3.12 6.12
CA LEU A 177 7.57 -3.29 4.70
C LEU A 177 6.32 -2.85 3.94
N THR A 178 6.43 -1.77 3.17
CA THR A 178 5.34 -1.16 2.41
C THR A 178 5.31 -1.69 0.97
N HIS A 179 4.13 -1.69 0.36
CA HIS A 179 3.92 -2.03 -1.05
C HIS A 179 4.42 -0.92 -1.98
N ASN A 180 4.13 0.34 -1.61
CA ASN A 180 4.47 1.59 -2.31
C ASN A 180 3.87 1.76 -3.71
N ASP A 181 2.96 0.87 -4.11
CA ASP A 181 2.30 0.90 -5.44
C ASP A 181 0.92 0.20 -5.39
N LEU A 182 0.10 0.56 -4.41
CA LEU A 182 -1.18 -0.07 -4.15
C LEU A 182 -2.31 0.43 -5.07
N GLN A 183 -2.06 0.45 -6.39
CA GLN A 183 -3.04 0.76 -7.43
C GLN A 183 -3.99 -0.43 -7.70
N TYR A 184 -5.17 -0.18 -8.27
CA TYR A 184 -6.21 -1.21 -8.37
C TYR A 184 -5.82 -2.44 -9.21
N GLY A 185 -4.92 -2.30 -10.17
CA GLY A 185 -4.37 -3.39 -10.97
C GLY A 185 -3.48 -4.34 -10.17
N ASN A 186 -2.97 -3.90 -9.01
CA ASN A 186 -2.16 -4.69 -8.08
C ASN A 186 -3.01 -5.35 -6.97
N LEU A 187 -4.33 -5.32 -7.12
CA LEU A 187 -5.29 -5.87 -6.15
C LEU A 187 -6.17 -6.94 -6.82
N LEU A 188 -6.14 -8.13 -6.26
CA LEU A 188 -7.06 -9.22 -6.62
C LEU A 188 -8.02 -9.49 -5.49
N VAL A 189 -9.32 -9.57 -5.79
CA VAL A 189 -10.35 -9.89 -4.80
C VAL A 189 -11.05 -11.21 -5.11
N ASP A 190 -11.28 -11.99 -4.05
CA ASP A 190 -12.11 -13.19 -4.06
C ASP A 190 -13.34 -12.91 -3.18
N ILE A 191 -14.52 -12.97 -3.79
CA ILE A 191 -15.80 -12.70 -3.16
C ILE A 191 -16.58 -14.02 -3.10
N LYS A 192 -16.78 -14.52 -1.89
CA LYS A 192 -17.56 -15.74 -1.64
C LYS A 192 -18.89 -15.39 -1.00
N GLU A 193 -19.95 -16.03 -1.48
CA GLU A 193 -21.23 -16.03 -0.78
C GLU A 193 -21.09 -16.88 0.49
N LYS A 194 -21.54 -16.35 1.62
CA LYS A 194 -21.50 -17.10 2.88
C LYS A 194 -22.56 -18.19 2.79
N GLU A 195 -22.15 -19.45 2.78
CA GLU A 195 -23.08 -20.58 2.86
C GLU A 195 -23.96 -20.39 4.10
N GLU A 196 -25.28 -20.35 3.90
CA GLU A 196 -26.23 -20.45 5.01
C GLU A 196 -25.92 -21.77 5.72
N ARG A 197 -25.50 -21.69 7.00
CA ARG A 197 -25.48 -22.89 7.83
C ARG A 197 -26.94 -23.32 7.91
N ASP A 198 -27.25 -24.50 7.38
CA ASP A 198 -28.52 -25.19 7.61
C ASP A 198 -28.75 -25.26 9.12
N GLY A 199 -29.49 -24.29 9.63
CA GLY A 199 -29.94 -24.22 11.00
C GLY A 199 -31.12 -25.16 11.10
N ASP A 200 -30.91 -26.26 11.83
CA ASP A 200 -31.92 -27.17 12.35
C ASP A 200 -33.29 -26.47 12.56
N LEU A 201 -34.22 -26.72 11.63
CA LEU A 201 -35.58 -26.21 11.69
C LEU A 201 -36.34 -27.01 12.76
N GLY A 202 -36.20 -26.54 14.01
CA GLY A 202 -37.15 -26.78 15.07
C GLY A 202 -38.52 -26.30 14.63
N ASN A 203 -39.40 -27.26 14.39
CA ASN A 203 -40.75 -27.11 13.88
C ASN A 203 -41.66 -26.45 14.94
N GLU A 204 -41.98 -25.16 14.82
CA GLU A 204 -43.15 -24.58 15.48
C GLU A 204 -43.96 -23.69 14.53
N VAL A 205 -45.22 -24.08 14.38
CA VAL A 205 -46.24 -23.48 13.52
C VAL A 205 -46.99 -22.42 14.32
N GLY A 206 -47.11 -21.19 13.79
CA GLY A 206 -48.20 -20.30 14.22
C GLY A 206 -48.05 -18.83 13.85
N GLY A 207 -48.96 -18.33 13.02
CA GLY A 207 -49.37 -16.91 13.00
C GLY A 207 -48.98 -16.13 11.76
N LYS A 208 -49.92 -15.97 10.83
CA LYS A 208 -49.86 -15.01 9.72
C LYS A 208 -50.19 -13.61 10.24
N GLU A 209 -49.32 -12.63 10.02
CA GLU A 209 -49.70 -11.24 9.80
C GLU A 209 -48.92 -10.69 8.61
N GLU A 210 -49.65 -10.22 7.60
CA GLU A 210 -49.14 -9.54 6.41
C GLU A 210 -48.78 -8.09 6.77
N ILE A 211 -47.54 -7.69 6.50
CA ILE A 211 -47.18 -6.28 6.33
C ILE A 211 -46.45 -6.14 4.99
N ASP A 212 -47.05 -5.32 4.13
CA ASP A 212 -46.58 -4.90 2.83
C ASP A 212 -45.58 -3.74 3.00
N THR A 213 -44.29 -3.98 2.73
CA THR A 213 -43.31 -2.92 2.44
C THR A 213 -42.34 -3.38 1.35
N ALA A 214 -42.24 -2.56 0.32
CA ALA A 214 -41.39 -2.75 -0.85
C ALA A 214 -39.89 -2.83 -0.51
N ALA A 215 -39.25 -3.85 -1.10
CA ALA A 215 -37.87 -3.89 -1.58
C ALA A 215 -36.73 -3.57 -0.59
N ASP A 216 -36.58 -4.39 0.46
CA ASP A 216 -35.27 -4.75 0.98
C ASP A 216 -34.90 -6.13 0.41
N VAL A 217 -34.17 -6.15 -0.72
CA VAL A 217 -33.47 -7.37 -1.13
C VAL A 217 -32.33 -7.55 -0.15
N ALA A 218 -32.52 -8.37 0.89
CA ALA A 218 -31.47 -8.75 1.81
C ALA A 218 -30.32 -9.37 1.00
N VAL A 219 -29.25 -8.60 0.77
CA VAL A 219 -28.03 -9.11 0.15
C VAL A 219 -27.43 -10.11 1.13
N ALA A 220 -27.38 -11.38 0.73
CA ALA A 220 -26.76 -12.43 1.53
C ALA A 220 -25.35 -11.97 1.98
N PRO A 221 -24.95 -12.23 3.23
CA PRO A 221 -23.64 -11.80 3.71
C PRO A 221 -22.54 -12.41 2.83
N ARG A 222 -21.66 -11.57 2.30
CA ARG A 222 -20.52 -11.98 1.47
C ARG A 222 -19.23 -11.82 2.26
N THR A 223 -18.27 -12.71 2.02
CA THR A 223 -16.91 -12.55 2.50
C THR A 223 -16.02 -12.18 1.32
N THR A 224 -15.43 -10.98 1.41
CA THR A 224 -14.47 -10.46 0.43
C THR A 224 -13.07 -10.56 1.03
N THR A 225 -12.14 -11.13 0.29
CA THR A 225 -10.70 -11.18 0.64
C THR A 225 -9.88 -10.57 -0.47
N ALA A 226 -8.79 -9.88 -0.13
CA ALA A 226 -7.89 -9.26 -1.08
C ALA A 226 -6.52 -9.92 -1.02
N THR A 227 -5.86 -10.05 -2.18
CA THR A 227 -4.45 -10.42 -2.31
C THR A 227 -3.71 -9.29 -3.02
N LEU A 228 -2.59 -8.86 -2.42
CA LEU A 228 -1.72 -7.85 -2.99
C LEU A 228 -0.69 -8.52 -3.89
N ILE A 229 -0.45 -7.96 -5.07
CA ILE A 229 0.50 -8.49 -6.06
C ILE A 229 1.40 -7.38 -6.60
N ASP A 230 2.48 -7.77 -7.26
CA ASP A 230 3.42 -6.87 -7.94
C ASP A 230 4.25 -5.98 -6.97
N TYR A 231 5.33 -6.56 -6.43
CA TYR A 231 6.10 -6.00 -5.33
C TYR A 231 7.32 -5.16 -5.75
N GLU A 232 7.34 -4.63 -6.97
CA GLU A 232 8.51 -3.97 -7.57
C GLU A 232 9.03 -2.78 -6.75
N TYR A 233 8.12 -2.04 -6.11
CA TYR A 233 8.46 -0.84 -5.37
C TYR A 233 8.54 -1.05 -3.86
N CYS A 234 8.45 -2.28 -3.36
CA CYS A 234 8.43 -2.53 -1.92
C CYS A 234 9.73 -2.10 -1.22
N THR A 235 9.61 -1.40 -0.09
CA THR A 235 10.73 -1.02 0.78
C THR A 235 10.31 -1.00 2.23
N VAL A 236 11.28 -0.86 3.13
CA VAL A 236 10.96 -0.41 4.48
C VAL A 236 10.58 1.07 4.42
N GLY A 237 9.47 1.43 5.07
CA GLY A 237 8.98 2.81 5.09
C GLY A 237 7.81 3.00 6.04
N ASP A 238 7.36 4.25 6.18
CA ASP A 238 6.17 4.58 6.97
C ASP A 238 4.89 4.06 6.30
N ILE A 239 4.04 3.35 7.06
CA ILE A 239 2.73 2.87 6.59
C ILE A 239 1.83 4.00 6.07
N ALA A 240 2.02 5.24 6.54
CA ALA A 240 1.24 6.38 6.11
C ALA A 240 1.44 6.68 4.63
N PHE A 241 2.67 6.49 4.10
CA PHE A 241 2.94 6.69 2.67
C PHE A 241 2.16 5.69 1.81
N ASP A 242 2.12 4.42 2.20
CA ASP A 242 1.47 3.38 1.40
C ASP A 242 -0.05 3.58 1.33
N ILE A 243 -0.64 4.01 2.46
CA ILE A 243 -2.06 4.38 2.53
C ILE A 243 -2.33 5.67 1.74
N ALA A 244 -1.47 6.68 1.88
CA ALA A 244 -1.58 7.92 1.11
C ALA A 244 -1.53 7.66 -0.40
N ASN A 245 -0.61 6.79 -0.81
CA ASN A 245 -0.48 6.35 -2.19
C ASN A 245 -1.76 5.65 -2.65
N HIS A 246 -2.27 4.68 -1.88
CA HIS A 246 -3.53 4.00 -2.19
C HIS A 246 -4.70 4.98 -2.34
N PHE A 247 -4.80 6.00 -1.49
CA PHE A 247 -5.83 7.04 -1.62
C PHE A 247 -5.68 7.87 -2.88
N CYS A 248 -4.46 8.18 -3.31
CA CYS A 248 -4.22 8.87 -4.58
C CYS A 248 -4.70 8.04 -5.78
N GLU A 249 -4.61 6.70 -5.70
CA GLU A 249 -5.04 5.80 -6.78
C GLU A 249 -6.57 5.72 -6.95
N TYR A 250 -7.38 6.26 -6.04
CA TYR A 250 -8.83 6.44 -6.26
C TYR A 250 -9.14 7.46 -7.37
N ALA A 251 -8.18 8.36 -7.65
CA ALA A 251 -8.29 9.36 -8.71
C ALA A 251 -7.94 8.81 -10.09
N ALA A 252 -7.29 7.64 -10.16
CA ALA A 252 -6.78 7.08 -11.40
C ALA A 252 -7.79 6.12 -12.05
N ASP A 253 -7.91 6.21 -13.38
CA ASP A 253 -8.55 5.22 -14.24
C ASP A 253 -7.71 5.03 -15.51
N TYR A 254 -6.73 4.14 -15.42
CA TYR A 254 -5.80 3.76 -16.48
C TYR A 254 -6.47 3.07 -17.69
N HIS A 255 -7.78 2.84 -17.67
CA HIS A 255 -8.54 2.35 -18.82
C HIS A 255 -9.28 3.47 -19.59
N GLN A 256 -9.28 4.70 -19.08
CA GLN A 256 -9.80 5.87 -19.79
C GLN A 256 -8.75 6.45 -20.75
N ALA A 257 -9.22 7.22 -21.72
CA ALA A 257 -8.33 8.06 -22.53
C ALA A 257 -7.62 9.12 -21.64
N GLU A 258 -6.50 9.64 -22.15
CA GLU A 258 -5.51 10.47 -21.43
C GLU A 258 -6.12 11.64 -20.62
N ASP A 259 -7.08 12.35 -21.20
CA ASP A 259 -7.76 13.47 -20.52
C ASP A 259 -8.53 13.03 -19.26
N GLY A 260 -9.08 11.82 -19.27
CA GLY A 260 -9.90 11.26 -18.18
C GLY A 260 -9.15 10.34 -17.21
N MET A 261 -7.86 10.07 -17.45
CA MET A 261 -7.08 9.11 -16.66
C MET A 261 -6.92 9.53 -15.19
N LEU A 262 -6.70 10.82 -14.92
CA LEU A 262 -6.55 11.35 -13.56
C LEU A 262 -7.65 12.35 -13.28
N ASN A 263 -8.46 12.07 -12.25
CA ASN A 263 -9.52 12.94 -11.78
C ASN A 263 -9.47 13.08 -10.26
N TRP A 264 -8.95 14.21 -9.78
CA TRP A 264 -8.76 14.48 -8.35
C TRP A 264 -10.07 14.63 -7.56
N ASP A 265 -11.22 14.87 -8.22
CA ASP A 265 -12.53 14.89 -7.57
C ASP A 265 -12.95 13.49 -7.10
N ARG A 266 -12.28 12.44 -7.58
CA ARG A 266 -12.54 11.04 -7.20
C ARG A 266 -11.74 10.58 -5.98
N LEU A 267 -10.85 11.40 -5.43
CA LEU A 267 -10.14 11.11 -4.17
C LEU A 267 -11.12 10.67 -3.07
N PRO A 268 -10.71 9.81 -2.12
CA PRO A 268 -11.62 9.31 -1.10
C PRO A 268 -12.07 10.45 -0.19
N THR A 269 -13.35 10.47 0.14
CA THR A 269 -13.95 11.37 1.12
C THR A 269 -13.39 11.13 2.52
N ALA A 270 -13.62 12.08 3.45
CA ALA A 270 -13.21 11.90 4.84
C ALA A 270 -13.78 10.63 5.49
N THR A 271 -15.02 10.26 5.14
CA THR A 271 -15.66 9.04 5.62
C THR A 271 -15.00 7.79 5.05
N GLU A 272 -14.68 7.76 3.75
CA GLU A 272 -13.99 6.63 3.13
C GLU A 272 -12.57 6.44 3.71
N GLN A 273 -11.84 7.54 3.91
CA GLN A 273 -10.51 7.50 4.54
C GLN A 273 -10.56 6.96 5.97
N ALA A 274 -11.49 7.48 6.79
CA ALA A 274 -11.67 7.00 8.16
C ALA A 274 -12.10 5.53 8.20
N PHE A 275 -12.97 5.11 7.28
CA PHE A 275 -13.39 3.71 7.15
C PHE A 275 -12.20 2.79 6.85
N PHE A 276 -11.38 3.14 5.84
CA PHE A 276 -10.20 2.36 5.47
C PHE A 276 -9.18 2.28 6.61
N CYS A 277 -8.81 3.43 7.20
CA CYS A 277 -7.85 3.48 8.29
C CYS A 277 -8.34 2.71 9.53
N ARG A 278 -9.64 2.77 9.84
CA ARG A 278 -10.22 2.01 10.95
C ARG A 278 -10.14 0.50 10.69
N ALA A 279 -10.55 0.05 9.50
CA ALA A 279 -10.46 -1.36 9.12
C ALA A 279 -9.02 -1.88 9.18
N TYR A 280 -8.05 -1.06 8.75
CA TYR A 280 -6.62 -1.37 8.86
C TYR A 280 -6.18 -1.55 10.32
N ILE A 281 -6.53 -0.60 11.21
CA ILE A 281 -6.13 -0.62 12.62
C ILE A 281 -6.78 -1.79 13.36
N GLU A 282 -8.07 -2.04 13.12
CA GLU A 282 -8.79 -3.16 13.72
C GLU A 282 -8.18 -4.50 13.31
N SER A 283 -7.90 -4.69 12.00
CA SER A 283 -7.22 -5.89 11.51
C SER A 283 -5.81 -6.04 12.11
N LEU A 284 -5.05 -4.94 12.21
CA LEU A 284 -3.72 -4.95 12.82
C LEU A 284 -3.75 -5.42 14.27
N PHE A 285 -4.67 -4.91 15.09
CA PHE A 285 -4.77 -5.31 16.49
C PHE A 285 -5.38 -6.70 16.67
N GLU A 286 -6.29 -7.12 15.80
CA GLU A 286 -6.85 -8.47 15.82
C GLU A 286 -5.80 -9.53 15.47
N LYS A 287 -5.08 -9.34 14.35
CA LYS A 287 -4.18 -10.36 13.79
C LYS A 287 -2.75 -10.27 14.33
N HIS A 288 -2.29 -9.05 14.63
CA HIS A 288 -0.90 -8.76 14.98
C HIS A 288 -0.77 -7.93 16.28
N PRO A 289 -1.47 -8.29 17.38
CA PRO A 289 -1.55 -7.47 18.58
C PRO A 289 -0.21 -7.21 19.25
N THR A 290 0.79 -8.06 19.03
CA THR A 290 2.12 -7.97 19.65
C THR A 290 3.21 -7.54 18.67
N SER A 291 2.86 -7.16 17.45
CA SER A 291 3.82 -6.62 16.49
C SER A 291 4.43 -5.30 16.95
N LEU A 292 5.64 -5.01 16.51
CA LEU A 292 6.30 -3.73 16.80
C LEU A 292 5.45 -2.53 16.34
N LEU A 293 4.80 -2.67 15.18
CA LEU A 293 3.89 -1.67 14.64
C LEU A 293 2.68 -1.42 15.56
N ALA A 294 2.00 -2.49 16.01
CA ALA A 294 0.90 -2.38 16.96
C ALA A 294 1.34 -1.75 18.30
N MET A 295 2.52 -2.12 18.80
CA MET A 295 3.08 -1.52 20.01
C MET A 295 3.38 -0.02 19.84
N LYS A 296 3.98 0.38 18.70
CA LYS A 296 4.26 1.80 18.38
C LYS A 296 2.97 2.63 18.26
N LEU A 297 1.95 2.10 17.59
CA LEU A 297 0.65 2.75 17.48
C LEU A 297 -0.01 2.91 18.87
N ARG A 298 0.00 1.87 19.71
CA ARG A 298 -0.50 1.98 21.09
C ARG A 298 0.24 3.05 21.90
N ALA A 299 1.56 3.11 21.80
CA ALA A 299 2.36 4.12 22.49
C ALA A 299 2.07 5.55 22.02
N SER A 300 1.69 5.71 20.75
CA SER A 300 1.28 7.00 20.18
C SER A 300 -0.06 7.48 20.76
N CYS A 301 -0.94 6.55 21.12
CA CYS A 301 -2.23 6.81 21.77
C CYS A 301 -2.05 7.13 23.26
N GLY A 302 -1.70 8.38 23.55
CA GLY A 302 -1.43 8.87 24.92
C GLY A 302 -0.42 10.02 24.95
N MET A 303 0.21 10.32 23.82
CA MET A 303 1.12 11.44 23.67
C MET A 303 0.37 12.62 23.02
N SER A 304 0.28 13.75 23.73
CA SER A 304 0.00 15.03 23.06
C SER A 304 1.14 15.35 22.09
N PRO A 305 0.90 16.05 20.96
CA PRO A 305 1.96 16.48 20.03
C PRO A 305 3.16 17.16 20.73
N THR A 306 2.92 17.85 21.84
CA THR A 306 3.96 18.51 22.66
C THR A 306 4.83 17.56 23.50
N LYS A 307 4.44 16.29 23.67
CA LYS A 307 5.18 15.30 24.48
C LYS A 307 6.02 14.32 23.67
N LEU A 308 5.85 14.25 22.35
CA LEU A 308 6.71 13.45 21.44
C LEU A 308 8.19 13.87 21.51
N GLN A 309 8.45 15.14 21.85
CA GLN A 309 9.80 15.71 21.91
C GLN A 309 10.64 15.29 23.13
N LYS A 310 10.07 14.67 24.18
CA LYS A 310 10.78 14.48 25.47
C LYS A 310 11.05 13.04 25.92
N THR A 311 10.67 12.02 25.16
CA THR A 311 10.86 10.62 25.58
C THR A 311 11.79 9.86 24.64
N GLN A 312 13.00 10.38 24.44
CA GLN A 312 14.09 9.69 23.74
C GLN A 312 14.97 8.83 24.68
N GLN A 313 14.59 8.63 25.94
CA GLN A 313 15.47 7.97 26.91
C GLN A 313 14.71 7.11 27.94
N ALA A 314 13.99 6.08 27.47
CA ALA A 314 13.47 5.04 28.35
C ALA A 314 13.14 3.74 27.59
N SER A 315 14.13 3.14 26.93
CA SER A 315 14.07 1.73 26.52
C SER A 315 14.53 0.85 27.68
N LYS A 316 13.62 0.59 28.63
CA LYS A 316 13.66 -0.53 29.60
C LYS A 316 12.35 -0.49 30.39
N GLU A 317 11.59 -1.58 30.31
CA GLU A 317 10.28 -1.86 30.95
C GLU A 317 9.09 -1.88 29.98
N ILE A 318 9.09 -2.87 29.08
CA ILE A 318 7.86 -3.38 28.45
C ILE A 318 7.48 -4.64 29.22
N ASN A 319 6.91 -4.49 30.40
CA ASN A 319 6.21 -5.55 31.13
C ASN A 319 5.20 -4.88 32.06
N GLY A 320 3.96 -4.75 31.61
CA GLY A 320 2.89 -4.18 32.44
C GLY A 320 1.81 -3.37 31.71
N LEU A 321 1.72 -3.40 30.37
CA LEU A 321 0.57 -2.80 29.70
C LEU A 321 -0.68 -3.65 29.97
N PRO A 322 -1.78 -3.06 30.51
CA PRO A 322 -3.02 -3.79 30.69
C PRO A 322 -3.51 -4.29 29.33
N SER A 323 -4.02 -5.53 29.29
CA SER A 323 -4.75 -6.02 28.13
C SER A 323 -5.96 -5.10 27.92
N PRO A 324 -6.03 -4.31 26.82
CA PRO A 324 -7.13 -3.39 26.68
C PRO A 324 -8.29 -4.12 26.04
N CYS A 325 -9.42 -4.15 26.74
CA CYS A 325 -10.68 -3.85 26.05
C CYS A 325 -10.46 -2.49 25.37
N GLU A 326 -10.20 -2.51 24.06
CA GLU A 326 -9.96 -1.33 23.24
C GLU A 326 -11.24 -0.48 23.22
N SER A 327 -11.33 0.48 24.15
CA SER A 327 -12.50 1.35 24.23
C SER A 327 -12.70 2.06 22.88
N SER A 328 -13.94 2.29 22.47
CA SER A 328 -14.29 2.99 21.22
C SER A 328 -13.49 4.28 20.96
N ASN A 329 -13.15 5.01 22.05
CA ASN A 329 -12.36 6.24 22.00
C ASN A 329 -10.88 6.04 21.60
N PHE A 330 -10.28 4.89 21.91
CA PHE A 330 -8.90 4.58 21.55
C PHE A 330 -8.77 4.32 20.05
N LEU A 331 -9.64 3.48 19.50
CA LEU A 331 -9.64 3.16 18.06
C LEU A 331 -9.97 4.40 17.22
N SER A 332 -10.91 5.24 17.66
CA SER A 332 -11.22 6.49 16.95
C SER A 332 -10.04 7.47 16.94
N THR A 333 -9.30 7.56 18.04
CA THR A 333 -8.09 8.42 18.14
C THR A 333 -7.02 7.95 17.16
N LEU A 334 -6.65 6.66 17.16
CA LEU A 334 -5.67 6.13 16.21
C LEU A 334 -6.12 6.25 14.76
N THR A 335 -7.41 6.04 14.51
CA THR A 335 -7.99 6.21 13.17
C THR A 335 -7.76 7.64 12.68
N SER A 336 -8.06 8.65 13.51
CA SER A 336 -7.83 10.05 13.15
C SER A 336 -6.34 10.31 12.89
N MET A 337 -5.45 9.86 13.79
CA MET A 337 -4.01 10.06 13.63
C MET A 337 -3.47 9.44 12.32
N LEU A 338 -3.92 8.24 11.96
CA LEU A 338 -3.51 7.59 10.72
C LEU A 338 -4.08 8.28 9.49
N VAL A 339 -5.34 8.73 9.53
CA VAL A 339 -5.94 9.53 8.45
C VAL A 339 -5.15 10.82 8.24
N ASP A 340 -4.86 11.56 9.31
CA ASP A 340 -4.22 12.86 9.19
C ASP A 340 -2.75 12.72 8.71
N ARG A 341 -2.03 11.70 9.22
CA ARG A 341 -0.67 11.37 8.75
C ARG A 341 -0.66 10.93 7.28
N ALA A 342 -1.60 10.08 6.86
CA ALA A 342 -1.72 9.65 5.46
C ALA A 342 -2.08 10.82 4.52
N ARG A 343 -3.00 11.71 4.93
CA ARG A 343 -3.32 12.92 4.16
C ARG A 343 -2.10 13.82 3.95
N ALA A 344 -1.32 14.03 5.01
CA ALA A 344 -0.08 14.80 4.91
C ALA A 344 0.92 14.18 3.93
N TYR A 345 0.89 12.86 3.73
CA TYR A 345 1.81 12.14 2.84
C TYR A 345 1.34 12.04 1.39
N MET A 346 0.09 12.40 1.07
CA MET A 346 -0.43 12.41 -0.31
C MET A 346 0.45 13.19 -1.31
N PRO A 347 0.94 14.41 -1.02
CA PRO A 347 1.86 15.11 -1.92
C PRO A 347 3.12 14.29 -2.25
N LEU A 348 3.65 13.48 -1.33
CA LEU A 348 4.81 12.64 -1.60
C LEU A 348 4.52 11.57 -2.66
N SER A 349 3.29 11.03 -2.68
CA SER A 349 2.87 10.11 -3.76
C SER A 349 2.79 10.83 -5.10
N HIS A 350 2.31 12.07 -5.13
CA HIS A 350 2.30 12.87 -6.34
C HIS A 350 3.72 13.16 -6.86
N LEU A 351 4.64 13.57 -5.98
CA LEU A 351 6.04 13.79 -6.33
C LEU A 351 6.71 12.51 -6.85
N LYS A 352 6.61 11.41 -6.10
CA LYS A 352 7.21 10.11 -6.46
C LYS A 352 6.80 9.69 -7.87
N TRP A 353 5.49 9.69 -8.16
CA TRP A 353 4.99 9.22 -9.45
C TRP A 353 5.12 10.27 -10.57
N GLY A 354 5.21 11.56 -10.24
CA GLY A 354 5.59 12.60 -11.18
C GLY A 354 7.02 12.41 -11.69
N LEU A 355 7.98 12.21 -10.79
CA LEU A 355 9.37 11.88 -11.10
C LEU A 355 9.48 10.60 -11.92
N TRP A 356 8.72 9.56 -11.53
CA TRP A 356 8.61 8.32 -12.30
C TRP A 356 8.16 8.57 -13.74
N GLY A 357 7.15 9.43 -13.94
CA GLY A 357 6.64 9.77 -15.26
C GLY A 357 7.71 10.45 -16.12
N ILE A 358 8.44 11.42 -15.56
CA ILE A 358 9.57 12.07 -16.26
C ILE A 358 10.60 11.03 -16.70
N ILE A 359 11.05 10.16 -15.79
CA ILE A 359 12.06 9.14 -16.09
C ILE A 359 11.55 8.17 -17.16
N GLN A 360 10.31 7.71 -17.05
CA GLN A 360 9.75 6.74 -18.00
C GLN A 360 9.50 7.33 -19.38
N ASN A 361 9.25 8.63 -19.49
CA ASN A 361 9.11 9.31 -20.77
C ASN A 361 10.38 9.17 -21.63
N THR A 362 11.56 9.06 -20.99
CA THR A 362 12.85 8.89 -21.68
C THR A 362 13.10 7.44 -22.12
N PHE A 363 12.57 6.44 -21.41
CA PHE A 363 13.03 5.04 -21.55
C PHE A 363 11.96 4.02 -21.89
N SER A 364 10.69 4.29 -21.61
CA SER A 364 9.63 3.29 -21.73
C SER A 364 9.22 3.09 -23.18
N GLU A 365 9.17 1.84 -23.62
CA GLU A 365 8.66 1.45 -24.94
C GLU A 365 7.13 1.26 -24.95
N VAL A 366 6.47 1.45 -23.81
CA VAL A 366 5.01 1.28 -23.71
C VAL A 366 4.31 2.55 -24.19
N GLU A 367 3.30 2.37 -25.03
CA GLU A 367 2.41 3.44 -25.49
C GLU A 367 1.57 3.97 -24.31
N PHE A 368 2.06 5.05 -23.70
CA PHE A 368 1.45 5.75 -22.57
C PHE A 368 2.02 7.18 -22.54
N ASP A 369 1.17 8.20 -22.34
CA ASP A 369 1.64 9.59 -22.21
C ASP A 369 2.22 9.84 -20.82
N TYR A 370 3.49 9.46 -20.66
CA TYR A 370 4.24 9.61 -19.43
C TYR A 370 4.41 11.08 -19.01
N MET A 371 4.53 11.99 -19.98
CA MET A 371 4.77 13.40 -19.70
C MET A 371 3.49 14.09 -19.22
N GLU A 372 2.33 13.82 -19.83
CA GLU A 372 1.06 14.35 -19.34
C GLU A 372 0.70 13.75 -17.97
N TYR A 373 0.97 12.46 -17.76
CA TYR A 373 0.85 11.85 -16.44
C TYR A 373 1.71 12.58 -15.39
N ALA A 374 2.99 12.80 -15.71
CA ALA A 374 3.92 13.50 -14.82
C ALA A 374 3.42 14.91 -14.51
N ARG A 375 3.01 15.66 -15.54
CA ARG A 375 2.49 17.02 -15.42
C ARG A 375 1.29 17.08 -14.48
N LYS A 376 0.28 16.21 -14.66
CA LYS A 376 -0.90 16.17 -13.79
C LYS A 376 -0.55 15.82 -12.34
N ARG A 377 0.34 14.84 -12.11
CA ARG A 377 0.80 14.49 -10.75
C ARG A 377 1.54 15.65 -10.10
N LEU A 378 2.46 16.31 -10.80
CA LEU A 378 3.27 17.40 -10.24
C LEU A 378 2.49 18.70 -10.03
N GLN A 379 1.47 18.98 -10.86
CA GLN A 379 0.50 20.04 -10.55
C GLN A 379 -0.21 19.77 -9.22
N GLN A 380 -0.65 18.53 -9.00
CA GLN A 380 -1.30 18.14 -7.75
C GLN A 380 -0.33 18.15 -6.56
N TYR A 381 0.93 17.77 -6.75
CA TYR A 381 2.00 17.93 -5.74
C TYR A 381 2.10 19.39 -5.29
N ASN A 382 2.27 20.32 -6.24
CA ASN A 382 2.38 21.74 -5.94
C ASN A 382 1.13 22.31 -5.26
N ALA A 383 -0.05 21.81 -5.62
CA ALA A 383 -1.30 22.23 -4.99
C ALA A 383 -1.49 21.70 -3.56
N THR A 384 -0.76 20.64 -3.16
CA THR A 384 -1.01 19.90 -1.90
C THR A 384 0.19 19.81 -0.97
N LYS A 385 1.39 20.25 -1.38
CA LYS A 385 2.61 20.15 -0.56
C LYS A 385 2.53 20.80 0.83
N GLU A 386 1.69 21.83 0.96
CA GLU A 386 1.43 22.48 2.25
C GLU A 386 0.74 21.57 3.28
N LEU A 387 0.11 20.47 2.86
CA LEU A 387 -0.44 19.46 3.78
C LEU A 387 0.64 18.83 4.66
N LEU A 388 1.88 18.73 4.16
CA LEU A 388 3.01 18.21 4.92
C LEU A 388 3.87 19.32 5.53
N LEU A 389 4.15 20.37 4.75
CA LEU A 389 5.02 21.48 5.14
C LEU A 389 4.38 22.38 6.20
N GLY A 390 3.05 22.51 6.18
CA GLY A 390 2.29 23.36 7.09
C GLY A 390 2.51 23.02 8.56
N ASN A 391 2.42 24.05 9.40
CA ASN A 391 2.34 23.87 10.85
C ASN A 391 0.89 23.49 11.18
N LEU A 392 0.65 22.20 11.50
CA LEU A 392 -0.60 21.75 12.13
C LEU A 392 -0.63 22.13 13.62
#